data_AF-A0A8C2F9N2-F1
#
_entry.id   AF-A0A8C2F9N2-F1
#
_cell.length_a   1.000
_cell.length_b   1.000
_cell.length_c   1.000
_cell.angle_alpha   90.00
_cell.angle_beta   90.00
_cell.angle_gamma   90.00
#
_symmetry.space_group_name_H-M   'P 1'
#
loop_
_entity.id
_entity.type
_entity.pdbx_description
1 polymer ?
#
loop_
_entity_poly.entity_id
_entity_poly.type
_entity_poly.pdbx_seq_one_letter_code
_entity_poly.pdbx_strand_id
1 'polypeptide(L)'
;MVFDRTFSDDENHQEIEGELNVMVKSIPGFSIEGQGGVEMTEGHKEKAKNITCTFHGDVHLKQNPTTYMEALEVYKKLPTLLGEDSQNAVAIKVWLYPLSLLDTAAAQLVREISTCLISNTEHMIEELGEVERKCNDLSRKPVANIFSDIKERLRLFQNSISIYRLILQKALARVLPAIRGGGMEEKSLDDILKIHYLSPFNAGMLNQWLHDTKSELHLLTSYTKTLKGIKTEDSDGLIISLLDPDIDVVVCLTFTSLKYKDPYLTTLNEFLKSVTFTELDGENKFSLTSSVQKPFNPHDVTSKMRENLSHFRSFSEANKDEKTIHFIISTISDSSNPGSSI
;
A
#
# COMPACT_ATOMS: atom_id res chain seq x y z
N MET A 1 0.50 -22.50 -1.00
CA MET A 1 1.71 -21.87 -0.42
C MET A 1 2.00 -20.62 -1.22
N VAL A 2 2.17 -19.49 -0.56
CA VAL A 2 2.58 -18.21 -1.14
C VAL A 2 4.00 -17.96 -0.67
N PHE A 3 4.90 -17.62 -1.59
CA PHE A 3 6.31 -17.36 -1.29
C PHE A 3 6.60 -15.89 -1.51
N ASP A 4 7.08 -15.22 -0.47
CA ASP A 4 7.33 -13.79 -0.46
C ASP A 4 8.80 -13.50 -0.13
N ARG A 5 9.40 -12.56 -0.86
CA ARG A 5 10.74 -12.03 -0.58
C ARG A 5 10.68 -10.51 -0.52
N THR A 6 11.12 -9.94 0.60
CA THR A 6 11.34 -8.50 0.72
C THR A 6 12.65 -8.11 0.03
N PHE A 7 12.65 -6.98 -0.66
CA PHE A 7 13.83 -6.45 -1.35
C PHE A 7 14.00 -4.95 -1.10
N SER A 8 15.21 -4.43 -1.31
CA SER A 8 15.52 -3.01 -1.21
C SER A 8 15.49 -2.30 -2.56
N ASP A 9 15.41 -0.96 -2.55
CA ASP A 9 15.31 -0.14 -3.78
C ASP A 9 16.52 -0.31 -4.74
N ASP A 10 17.65 -0.84 -4.26
CA ASP A 10 18.88 -1.09 -5.02
C ASP A 10 18.95 -2.48 -5.68
N GLU A 11 18.05 -3.39 -5.33
CA GLU A 11 18.01 -4.73 -5.93
C GLU A 11 17.19 -4.74 -7.24
N ASN A 12 17.59 -5.60 -8.19
CA ASN A 12 16.89 -5.75 -9.46
C ASN A 12 15.62 -6.60 -9.30
N HIS A 13 14.45 -5.96 -9.40
CA HIS A 13 13.15 -6.63 -9.27
C HIS A 13 12.96 -7.81 -10.24
N GLN A 14 13.38 -7.67 -11.51
CA GLN A 14 13.23 -8.73 -12.50
C GLN A 14 14.11 -9.94 -12.19
N GLU A 15 15.31 -9.69 -11.66
CA GLU A 15 16.22 -10.74 -11.23
C GLU A 15 15.64 -11.48 -10.03
N ILE A 16 15.18 -10.77 -9.00
CA ILE A 16 14.55 -11.36 -7.81
C ILE A 16 13.30 -12.16 -8.18
N GLU A 17 12.45 -11.64 -9.07
CA GLU A 17 11.26 -12.35 -9.55
C GLU A 17 11.65 -13.65 -10.28
N GLY A 18 12.66 -13.57 -11.17
CA GLY A 18 13.20 -14.74 -11.86
C GLY A 18 13.76 -15.78 -10.89
N GLU A 19 14.54 -15.34 -9.90
CA GLU A 19 15.09 -16.20 -8.84
C GLU A 19 14.00 -16.88 -8.02
N LEU A 20 13.01 -16.13 -7.54
CA LEU A 20 11.90 -16.65 -6.75
C LEU A 20 11.11 -17.67 -7.54
N ASN A 21 10.82 -17.40 -8.83
CA ASN A 21 10.13 -18.31 -9.72
C ASN A 21 10.91 -19.63 -9.92
N VAL A 22 12.22 -19.55 -10.11
CA VAL A 22 13.09 -20.74 -10.22
C VAL A 22 13.06 -21.55 -8.91
N MET A 23 13.17 -20.88 -7.76
CA MET A 23 13.11 -21.55 -6.45
C MET A 23 11.76 -22.25 -6.23
N VAL A 24 10.64 -21.61 -6.53
CA VAL A 24 9.31 -22.21 -6.37
C VAL A 24 9.11 -23.39 -7.32
N LYS A 25 9.52 -23.26 -8.59
CA LYS A 25 9.44 -24.36 -9.58
C LYS A 25 10.30 -25.57 -9.23
N SER A 26 11.36 -25.37 -8.43
CA SER A 26 12.27 -26.43 -8.04
C SER A 26 11.79 -27.25 -6.82
N ILE A 27 10.76 -26.79 -6.10
CA ILE A 27 10.21 -27.47 -4.92
C ILE A 27 9.88 -28.95 -5.17
N PRO A 28 9.21 -29.35 -6.27
CA PRO A 28 8.90 -30.75 -6.50
C PRO A 28 10.14 -31.63 -6.75
N GLY A 29 11.25 -31.04 -7.19
CA GLY A 29 12.47 -31.75 -7.56
C GLY A 29 13.55 -31.80 -6.48
N PHE A 30 13.50 -30.92 -5.47
CA PHE A 30 14.51 -30.86 -4.42
C PHE A 30 14.40 -32.04 -3.45
N SER A 31 15.54 -32.66 -3.14
CA SER A 31 15.67 -33.64 -2.06
C SER A 31 15.80 -32.95 -0.70
N ILE A 32 15.35 -33.64 0.34
CA ILE A 32 15.74 -33.39 1.73
C ILE A 32 16.66 -34.56 2.06
N GLU A 33 17.76 -34.32 2.78
CA GLU A 33 18.82 -35.30 3.02
C GLU A 33 18.27 -36.73 3.24
N GLY A 34 18.72 -37.69 2.42
CA GLY A 34 18.29 -39.10 2.50
C GLY A 34 17.07 -39.50 1.66
N GLN A 35 16.41 -38.59 0.93
CA GLN A 35 15.33 -38.92 -0.03
C GLN A 35 15.74 -38.56 -1.46
N GLY A 36 15.64 -39.49 -2.41
CA GLY A 36 16.01 -39.28 -3.81
C GLY A 36 15.41 -37.99 -4.42
N GLY A 37 16.27 -37.19 -5.06
CA GLY A 37 15.94 -35.88 -5.63
C GLY A 37 17.22 -35.06 -5.86
N VAL A 38 17.09 -33.84 -6.41
CA VAL A 38 18.22 -32.93 -6.64
C VAL A 38 18.63 -32.28 -5.33
N GLU A 39 19.89 -32.43 -4.92
CA GLU A 39 20.40 -31.72 -3.74
C GLU A 39 20.45 -30.22 -4.00
N MET A 40 20.03 -29.43 -3.00
CA MET A 40 20.14 -27.98 -3.06
C MET A 40 21.62 -27.56 -3.01
N THR A 41 22.06 -26.82 -4.02
CA THR A 41 23.38 -26.18 -4.03
C THR A 41 23.48 -25.14 -2.91
N GLU A 42 24.70 -24.75 -2.54
CA GLU A 42 24.91 -23.71 -1.53
C GLU A 42 24.24 -22.38 -1.93
N GLY A 43 24.26 -22.06 -3.23
CA GLY A 43 23.54 -20.90 -3.77
C GLY A 43 22.02 -20.99 -3.61
N HIS A 44 21.42 -22.17 -3.78
CA HIS A 44 19.98 -22.34 -3.51
C HIS A 44 19.65 -22.16 -2.02
N LYS A 45 20.51 -22.67 -1.12
CA LYS A 45 20.32 -22.52 0.33
C LYS A 45 20.42 -21.08 0.78
N GLU A 46 21.33 -20.31 0.18
CA GLU A 46 21.49 -18.88 0.50
C GLU A 46 20.26 -18.08 0.07
N LYS A 47 19.76 -18.30 -1.15
CA LYS A 47 18.51 -17.68 -1.63
C LYS A 47 17.29 -18.05 -0.79
N ALA A 48 17.19 -19.30 -0.35
CA ALA A 48 16.07 -19.79 0.47
C ALA A 48 15.92 -19.06 1.81
N LYS A 49 17.01 -18.51 2.38
CA LYS A 49 16.98 -17.77 3.66
C LYS A 49 16.17 -16.48 3.58
N ASN A 50 16.10 -15.88 2.40
CA ASN A 50 15.39 -14.61 2.16
C ASN A 50 13.94 -14.83 1.68
N ILE A 51 13.49 -16.08 1.63
CA ILE A 51 12.15 -16.43 1.17
C ILE A 51 11.31 -16.86 2.38
N THR A 52 10.24 -16.12 2.61
CA THR A 52 9.19 -16.47 3.56
C THR A 52 8.08 -17.23 2.86
N CYS A 53 7.35 -18.05 3.62
CA CYS A 53 6.21 -18.81 3.13
C CYS A 53 4.97 -18.48 3.96
N THR A 54 3.83 -18.28 3.28
CA THR A 54 2.51 -18.27 3.88
C THR A 54 1.71 -19.46 3.36
N PHE A 55 1.23 -20.32 4.27
CA PHE A 55 0.45 -21.48 3.90
C PHE A 55 -1.06 -21.18 3.88
N HIS A 56 -1.68 -21.46 2.74
CA HIS A 56 -3.13 -21.53 2.57
C HIS A 56 -3.43 -22.90 1.94
N GLY A 57 -4.26 -23.71 2.60
CA GLY A 57 -4.63 -25.02 2.09
C GLY A 57 -5.63 -25.73 3.00
N ASP A 58 -6.33 -26.71 2.43
CA ASP A 58 -7.44 -27.45 3.06
C ASP A 58 -6.98 -28.67 3.87
N VAL A 59 -5.73 -28.66 4.35
CA VAL A 59 -5.15 -29.74 5.16
C VAL A 59 -4.80 -29.25 6.55
N HIS A 60 -5.03 -30.10 7.55
CA HIS A 60 -4.68 -29.77 8.93
C HIS A 60 -3.20 -30.03 9.20
N LEU A 61 -2.40 -28.97 9.34
CA LEU A 61 -1.00 -29.04 9.72
C LEU A 61 -0.86 -28.76 11.22
N LYS A 62 0.04 -29.49 11.91
CA LYS A 62 0.39 -29.19 13.31
C LYS A 62 1.04 -27.80 13.45
N GLN A 63 1.82 -27.42 12.44
CA GLN A 63 2.48 -26.12 12.35
C GLN A 63 2.52 -25.70 10.88
N ASN A 64 2.17 -24.44 10.61
CA ASN A 64 2.23 -23.88 9.27
C ASN A 64 3.68 -23.52 8.91
N PRO A 65 4.11 -23.79 7.67
CA PRO A 65 5.43 -23.40 7.22
C PRO A 65 5.50 -21.88 7.06
N THR A 66 6.59 -21.32 7.57
CA THR A 66 6.95 -19.90 7.53
C THR A 66 8.20 -19.64 6.71
N THR A 67 9.00 -20.68 6.45
CA THR A 67 10.24 -20.62 5.66
C THR A 67 10.15 -21.49 4.41
N TYR A 68 11.03 -21.24 3.44
CA TYR A 68 11.14 -22.07 2.24
C TYR A 68 11.43 -23.55 2.56
N MET A 69 12.29 -23.82 3.54
CA MET A 69 12.66 -25.19 3.91
C MET A 69 11.50 -25.95 4.57
N GLU A 70 10.77 -25.29 5.47
CA GLU A 70 9.55 -25.85 6.06
C GLU A 70 8.49 -26.12 4.99
N ALA A 71 8.36 -25.22 4.01
CA ALA A 71 7.43 -25.40 2.90
C ALA A 71 7.78 -26.63 2.06
N LEU A 72 9.06 -26.88 1.79
CA LEU A 72 9.53 -28.08 1.08
C LEU A 72 9.18 -29.36 1.85
N GLU A 73 9.38 -29.37 3.17
CA GLU A 73 8.98 -30.49 4.03
C GLU A 73 7.48 -30.75 3.99
N VAL A 74 6.68 -29.68 4.14
CA VAL A 74 5.22 -29.77 4.11
C VAL A 74 4.78 -30.28 2.75
N TYR A 75 5.32 -29.74 1.65
CA TYR A 75 4.98 -30.14 0.28
C TYR A 75 5.13 -31.65 0.06
N LYS A 76 6.24 -32.24 0.55
CA LYS A 76 6.46 -33.69 0.45
C LYS A 76 5.51 -34.52 1.31
N LYS A 77 5.10 -33.98 2.46
CA LYS A 77 4.15 -34.63 3.37
C LYS A 77 2.71 -34.51 2.87
N LEU A 78 2.36 -33.49 2.05
CA LEU A 78 0.99 -33.23 1.59
C LEU A 78 0.25 -34.47 1.05
N PRO A 79 0.82 -35.29 0.14
CA PRO A 79 0.12 -36.47 -0.37
C PRO A 79 -0.27 -37.47 0.73
N THR A 80 0.56 -37.61 1.77
CA THR A 80 0.29 -38.50 2.90
C THR A 80 -0.78 -37.96 3.85
N LEU A 81 -1.02 -36.64 3.85
CA LEU A 81 -1.99 -36.00 4.72
C LEU A 81 -3.45 -36.19 4.27
N LEU A 82 -3.67 -36.65 3.03
CA LEU A 82 -5.01 -37.01 2.54
C LEU A 82 -5.60 -38.22 3.29
N GLY A 83 -4.76 -39.01 3.97
CA GLY A 83 -5.16 -40.22 4.68
C GLY A 83 -5.48 -41.38 3.73
N GLU A 84 -5.78 -42.56 4.30
CA GLU A 84 -6.25 -43.71 3.54
C GLU A 84 -7.58 -43.37 2.84
N ASP A 85 -7.72 -43.78 1.57
CA ASP A 85 -8.89 -43.51 0.72
C ASP A 85 -9.37 -42.05 0.68
N SER A 86 -8.46 -41.08 0.87
CA SER A 86 -8.77 -39.64 0.85
C SER A 86 -9.76 -39.18 1.93
N GLN A 87 -9.78 -39.85 3.08
CA GLN A 87 -10.67 -39.50 4.21
C GLN A 87 -10.57 -38.03 4.68
N ASN A 88 -9.44 -37.37 4.47
CA ASN A 88 -9.22 -35.97 4.84
C ASN A 88 -9.45 -35.00 3.66
N ALA A 89 -9.96 -35.47 2.53
CA ALA A 89 -10.17 -34.63 1.35
C ALA A 89 -11.40 -33.72 1.53
N VAL A 90 -11.29 -32.52 0.96
CA VAL A 90 -12.36 -31.52 0.93
C VAL A 90 -12.87 -31.39 -0.51
N ALA A 91 -14.16 -31.08 -0.67
CA ALA A 91 -14.76 -30.91 -1.98
C ALA A 91 -14.16 -29.71 -2.72
N ILE A 92 -13.51 -29.95 -3.86
CA ILE A 92 -12.92 -28.90 -4.72
C ILE A 92 -13.95 -28.39 -5.75
N LYS A 93 -14.84 -29.26 -6.22
CA LYS A 93 -15.84 -28.95 -7.26
C LYS A 93 -17.20 -29.49 -6.85
N VAL A 94 -18.22 -28.63 -6.95
CA VAL A 94 -19.62 -28.99 -6.70
C VAL A 94 -20.44 -28.85 -7.99
N TRP A 95 -21.39 -29.76 -8.19
CA TRP A 95 -22.37 -29.69 -9.26
C TRP A 95 -23.73 -29.38 -8.63
N LEU A 96 -24.34 -28.28 -9.05
CA LEU A 96 -25.63 -27.83 -8.54
C LEU A 96 -26.70 -28.04 -9.59
N TYR A 97 -27.85 -28.58 -9.18
CA TYR A 97 -29.02 -28.71 -10.03
C TYR A 97 -29.98 -27.53 -9.80
N PRO A 98 -30.40 -26.79 -10.84
CA PRO A 98 -31.30 -25.65 -10.67
C PRO A 98 -32.63 -26.06 -10.05
N LEU A 99 -33.01 -25.44 -8.93
CA LEU A 99 -34.27 -25.74 -8.24
C LEU A 99 -35.50 -25.40 -9.09
N SER A 100 -35.39 -24.42 -10.00
CA SER A 100 -36.44 -24.04 -10.95
C SER A 100 -36.89 -25.17 -11.87
N LEU A 101 -36.05 -26.19 -12.08
CA LEU A 101 -36.38 -27.39 -12.85
C LEU A 101 -37.15 -28.44 -12.02
N LEU A 102 -37.21 -28.27 -10.70
CA LEU A 102 -37.95 -29.13 -9.77
C LEU A 102 -39.25 -28.47 -9.31
N ASP A 103 -39.19 -27.18 -9.00
CA ASP A 103 -40.31 -26.37 -8.56
C ASP A 103 -40.27 -25.00 -9.24
N THR A 104 -41.32 -24.68 -10.00
CA THR A 104 -41.45 -23.40 -10.71
C THR A 104 -41.53 -22.20 -9.76
N ALA A 105 -41.91 -22.40 -8.50
CA ALA A 105 -41.95 -21.34 -7.48
C ALA A 105 -40.57 -21.04 -6.86
N ALA A 106 -39.55 -21.87 -7.13
CA ALA A 106 -38.20 -21.64 -6.62
C ALA A 106 -37.55 -20.40 -7.26
N ALA A 107 -36.62 -19.78 -6.52
CA ALA A 107 -35.83 -18.66 -7.03
C ALA A 107 -35.04 -19.05 -8.29
N GLN A 108 -35.04 -18.17 -9.28
CA GLN A 108 -34.39 -18.42 -10.57
C GLN A 108 -33.38 -17.34 -10.88
N LEU A 109 -32.36 -17.70 -11.65
CA LEU A 109 -31.50 -16.72 -12.31
C LEU A 109 -32.29 -16.10 -13.45
N VAL A 110 -32.65 -14.83 -13.31
CA VAL A 110 -33.48 -14.09 -14.27
C VAL A 110 -32.61 -13.38 -15.31
N ARG A 111 -31.43 -12.89 -14.91
CA ARG A 111 -30.51 -12.15 -15.79
C ARG A 111 -29.07 -12.56 -15.57
N GLU A 112 -28.35 -12.70 -16.67
CA GLU A 112 -26.88 -12.71 -16.65
C GLU A 112 -26.35 -11.27 -16.52
N ILE A 113 -25.10 -11.14 -16.08
CA ILE A 113 -24.39 -9.86 -16.08
C ILE A 113 -23.39 -9.90 -17.23
N SER A 114 -23.42 -8.86 -18.07
CA SER A 114 -22.53 -8.76 -19.22
C SER A 114 -21.05 -8.87 -18.83
N THR A 115 -20.29 -9.58 -19.65
CA THR A 115 -18.85 -9.82 -19.43
C THR A 115 -18.05 -8.52 -19.36
N CYS A 116 -18.49 -7.49 -20.09
CA CYS A 116 -17.91 -6.15 -20.03
C CYS A 116 -18.04 -5.54 -18.62
N LEU A 117 -19.23 -5.57 -18.02
CA LEU A 117 -19.45 -5.05 -16.67
C LEU A 117 -18.69 -5.85 -15.61
N ILE A 118 -18.60 -7.18 -15.78
CA ILE A 118 -17.79 -8.04 -14.92
C ILE A 118 -16.32 -7.61 -14.98
N SER A 119 -15.76 -7.51 -16.20
CA SER A 119 -14.37 -7.10 -16.41
C SER A 119 -14.07 -5.70 -15.86
N ASN A 120 -14.97 -4.74 -16.07
CA ASN A 120 -14.79 -3.38 -15.54
C ASN A 120 -14.85 -3.34 -14.01
N THR A 121 -15.73 -4.15 -13.42
CA THR A 121 -15.85 -4.26 -11.95
C THR A 121 -14.60 -4.89 -11.34
N GLU A 122 -14.08 -5.96 -11.96
CA GLU A 122 -12.82 -6.59 -11.57
C GLU A 122 -11.66 -5.61 -11.67
N HIS A 123 -11.54 -4.91 -12.81
CA HIS A 123 -10.48 -3.93 -13.03
C HIS A 123 -10.49 -2.82 -11.98
N MET A 124 -11.66 -2.22 -11.69
CA MET A 124 -11.83 -1.23 -10.63
C MET A 124 -11.36 -1.74 -9.25
N ILE A 125 -11.68 -2.98 -8.89
CA ILE A 125 -11.27 -3.57 -7.61
C ILE A 125 -9.75 -3.76 -7.57
N GLU A 126 -9.16 -4.23 -8.68
CA GLU A 126 -7.71 -4.43 -8.80
C GLU A 126 -6.95 -3.10 -8.72
N GLU A 127 -7.39 -2.06 -9.42
CA GLU A 127 -6.79 -0.73 -9.38
C GLU A 127 -6.75 -0.15 -7.96
N LEU A 128 -7.84 -0.28 -7.19
CA LEU A 128 -7.87 0.11 -5.78
C LEU A 128 -6.89 -0.71 -4.94
N GLY A 129 -6.79 -2.01 -5.19
CA GLY A 129 -5.83 -2.90 -4.54
C GLY A 129 -4.37 -2.56 -4.84
N GLU A 130 -4.06 -2.12 -6.06
CA GLU A 130 -2.73 -1.63 -6.43
C GLU A 130 -2.37 -0.33 -5.70
N VAL A 131 -3.32 0.60 -5.60
CA VAL A 131 -3.14 1.85 -4.86
C VAL A 131 -2.86 1.57 -3.38
N GLU A 132 -3.59 0.65 -2.75
CA GLU A 132 -3.35 0.22 -1.37
C GLU A 132 -1.93 -0.36 -1.20
N ARG A 133 -1.49 -1.23 -2.12
CA ARG A 133 -0.13 -1.80 -2.12
C ARG A 133 0.94 -0.72 -2.24
N LYS A 134 0.82 0.17 -3.22
CA LYS A 134 1.77 1.30 -3.41
C LYS A 134 1.81 2.20 -2.18
N CYS A 135 0.68 2.51 -1.57
CA CYS A 135 0.63 3.29 -0.33
C CYS A 135 1.37 2.59 0.82
N ASN A 136 1.13 1.29 1.00
CA ASN A 136 1.82 0.49 2.03
C ASN A 136 3.34 0.48 1.85
N ASP A 137 3.82 0.39 0.61
CA ASP A 137 5.26 0.44 0.30
C ASP A 137 5.86 1.80 0.67
N LEU A 138 5.16 2.90 0.37
CA LEU A 138 5.60 4.24 0.77
C LEU A 138 5.60 4.42 2.29
N SER A 139 4.60 3.90 3.00
CA SER A 139 4.51 3.96 4.47
C SER A 139 5.61 3.18 5.18
N ARG A 140 6.19 2.15 4.53
CA ARG A 140 7.30 1.35 5.06
C ARG A 140 8.66 2.03 4.90
N LYS A 141 8.77 3.11 4.12
CA LYS A 141 10.06 3.79 3.92
C LYS A 141 10.57 4.40 5.23
N PRO A 142 11.86 4.23 5.60
CA PRO A 142 12.40 4.74 6.86
C PRO A 142 12.19 6.24 7.07
N VAL A 143 12.30 7.04 6.00
CA VAL A 143 12.12 8.49 6.04
C VAL A 143 10.69 8.89 6.45
N ALA A 144 9.68 8.08 6.16
CA ALA A 144 8.31 8.33 6.62
C ALA A 144 8.20 8.22 8.14
N ASN A 145 9.03 7.40 8.79
CA ASN A 145 9.06 7.33 10.26
C ASN A 145 9.79 8.52 10.90
N ILE A 146 10.67 9.21 10.16
CA ILE A 146 11.37 10.42 10.63
C ILE A 146 10.42 11.62 10.58
N PHE A 147 9.62 11.73 9.51
CA PHE A 147 8.68 12.84 9.31
C PHE A 147 7.23 12.38 9.56
N SER A 148 6.77 12.55 10.80
CA SER A 148 5.45 12.11 11.26
C SER A 148 4.29 12.67 10.44
N ASP A 149 4.41 13.89 9.92
CA ASP A 149 3.36 14.53 9.11
C ASP A 149 3.08 13.78 7.80
N ILE A 150 4.12 13.27 7.12
CA ILE A 150 3.94 12.47 5.90
C ILE A 150 3.35 11.11 6.25
N LYS A 151 3.80 10.50 7.36
CA LYS A 151 3.24 9.23 7.83
C LYS A 151 1.75 9.34 8.12
N GLU A 152 1.33 10.42 8.78
CA GLU A 152 -0.08 10.66 9.06
C GLU A 152 -0.88 10.91 7.77
N ARG A 153 -0.35 11.68 6.81
CA ARG A 153 -0.98 11.85 5.49
C ARG A 153 -1.17 10.52 4.75
N LEU A 154 -0.14 9.66 4.72
CA LEU A 154 -0.23 8.32 4.13
C LEU A 154 -1.28 7.46 4.84
N ARG A 155 -1.35 7.53 6.18
CA ARG A 155 -2.36 6.82 6.97
C ARG A 155 -3.78 7.31 6.67
N LEU A 156 -4.00 8.62 6.58
CA LEU A 156 -5.30 9.21 6.24
C LEU A 156 -5.75 8.83 4.83
N PHE A 157 -4.81 8.79 3.87
CA PHE A 157 -5.06 8.31 2.52
C PHE A 157 -5.48 6.83 2.50
N GLN A 158 -4.70 5.97 3.18
CA GLN A 158 -5.00 4.53 3.30
C GLN A 158 -6.36 4.27 3.95
N ASN A 159 -6.69 5.00 5.02
CA ASN A 159 -7.99 4.89 5.69
C ASN A 159 -9.13 5.29 4.74
N SER A 160 -8.94 6.37 3.97
CA SER A 160 -9.94 6.82 2.98
C SER A 160 -10.23 5.74 1.94
N ILE A 161 -9.18 5.10 1.39
CA ILE A 161 -9.35 4.00 0.42
C ILE A 161 -10.04 2.80 1.05
N SER A 162 -9.64 2.41 2.26
CA SER A 162 -10.24 1.28 2.98
C SER A 162 -11.74 1.48 3.21
N ILE A 163 -12.14 2.69 3.63
CA ILE A 163 -13.56 3.05 3.83
C ILE A 163 -14.30 3.02 2.48
N TYR A 164 -13.73 3.62 1.44
CA TYR A 164 -14.34 3.62 0.11
C TYR A 164 -14.57 2.20 -0.42
N ARG A 165 -13.58 1.32 -0.27
CA ARG A 165 -13.65 -0.08 -0.68
C ARG A 165 -14.76 -0.83 0.03
N LEU A 166 -14.96 -0.62 1.33
CA LEU A 166 -16.07 -1.21 2.09
C LEU A 166 -17.43 -0.73 1.55
N ILE A 167 -17.55 0.57 1.28
CA ILE A 167 -18.76 1.17 0.71
C ILE A 167 -19.06 0.55 -0.67
N LEU A 168 -18.05 0.46 -1.54
CA LEU A 168 -18.15 -0.13 -2.87
C LEU A 168 -18.53 -1.61 -2.81
N GLN A 169 -17.88 -2.40 -1.95
CA GLN A 169 -18.21 -3.81 -1.73
C GLN A 169 -19.66 -3.99 -1.26
N LYS A 170 -20.13 -3.13 -0.35
CA LYS A 170 -21.54 -3.14 0.10
C LYS A 170 -22.50 -2.85 -1.05
N ALA A 171 -22.17 -1.90 -1.93
CA ALA A 171 -22.98 -1.60 -3.11
C ALA A 171 -23.04 -2.78 -4.10
N LEU A 172 -21.88 -3.38 -4.40
CA LEU A 172 -21.78 -4.57 -5.26
C LEU A 172 -22.54 -5.77 -4.68
N ALA A 173 -22.39 -6.05 -3.38
CA ALA A 173 -23.07 -7.14 -2.69
C ALA A 173 -24.60 -7.00 -2.72
N ARG A 174 -25.13 -5.77 -2.81
CA ARG A 174 -26.55 -5.51 -2.98
C ARG A 174 -27.00 -5.65 -4.43
N VAL A 175 -26.26 -5.05 -5.36
CA VAL A 175 -26.69 -4.92 -6.77
C VAL A 175 -26.50 -6.24 -7.53
N LEU A 176 -25.41 -6.98 -7.31
CA LEU A 176 -25.13 -8.21 -8.07
C LEU A 176 -26.23 -9.28 -7.90
N PRO A 177 -26.70 -9.62 -6.67
CA PRO A 177 -27.79 -10.57 -6.50
C PRO A 177 -29.13 -10.03 -7.02
N ALA A 178 -29.38 -8.72 -6.87
CA ALA A 178 -30.62 -8.10 -7.32
C ALA A 178 -30.75 -8.09 -8.85
N ILE A 179 -29.64 -7.86 -9.57
CA ILE A 179 -29.62 -8.01 -11.03
C ILE A 179 -29.92 -9.45 -11.43
N ARG A 180 -29.17 -10.40 -10.84
CA ARG A 180 -29.35 -11.84 -11.12
C ARG A 180 -30.75 -12.33 -10.81
N GLY A 181 -31.40 -11.81 -9.77
CA GLY A 181 -32.79 -12.11 -9.41
C GLY A 181 -33.85 -11.32 -10.19
N GLY A 182 -33.45 -10.43 -11.12
CA GLY A 182 -34.37 -9.63 -11.93
C GLY A 182 -34.98 -8.40 -11.24
N GLY A 183 -34.60 -8.11 -10.00
CA GLY A 183 -35.06 -6.96 -9.23
C GLY A 183 -34.39 -5.63 -9.62
N MET A 184 -33.26 -5.66 -10.33
CA MET A 184 -32.54 -4.48 -10.82
C MET A 184 -32.00 -4.72 -12.23
N GLU A 185 -31.89 -3.67 -13.04
CA GLU A 185 -31.25 -3.72 -14.36
C GLU A 185 -29.72 -3.62 -14.25
N GLU A 186 -28.99 -4.10 -15.27
CA GLU A 186 -27.52 -3.96 -15.35
C GLU A 186 -27.04 -2.51 -15.20
N LYS A 187 -27.90 -1.55 -15.58
CA LYS A 187 -27.65 -0.12 -15.42
C LYS A 187 -27.23 0.25 -13.99
N SER A 188 -27.77 -0.43 -12.97
CA SER A 188 -27.41 -0.14 -11.58
C SER A 188 -25.95 -0.46 -11.25
N LEU A 189 -25.34 -1.43 -11.94
CA LEU A 189 -23.90 -1.72 -11.84
C LEU A 189 -23.08 -0.71 -12.66
N ASP A 190 -23.56 -0.36 -13.85
CA ASP A 190 -22.96 0.69 -14.69
C ASP A 190 -22.91 2.06 -13.96
N ASP A 191 -23.98 2.42 -13.24
CA ASP A 191 -24.03 3.65 -12.44
C ASP A 191 -23.00 3.64 -11.29
N ILE A 192 -22.76 2.48 -10.65
CA ILE A 192 -21.69 2.34 -9.64
C ILE A 192 -20.32 2.61 -10.27
N LEU A 193 -20.05 2.00 -11.44
CA LEU A 193 -18.79 2.20 -12.16
C LEU A 193 -18.61 3.66 -12.57
N LYS A 194 -19.66 4.31 -13.09
CA LYS A 194 -19.64 5.74 -13.44
C LYS A 194 -19.34 6.61 -12.23
N ILE A 195 -19.98 6.37 -11.09
CA ILE A 195 -19.70 7.09 -9.84
C ILE A 195 -18.22 6.90 -9.47
N HIS A 196 -17.67 5.69 -9.57
CA HIS A 196 -16.27 5.43 -9.29
C HIS A 196 -15.33 6.24 -10.19
N TYR A 197 -15.48 6.12 -11.52
CA TYR A 197 -14.58 6.78 -12.47
C TYR A 197 -14.65 8.31 -12.44
N LEU A 198 -15.80 8.87 -12.04
CA LEU A 198 -15.98 10.32 -11.88
C LEU A 198 -15.62 10.82 -10.46
N SER A 199 -15.41 9.92 -9.51
CA SER A 199 -15.05 10.27 -8.13
C SER A 199 -13.58 10.66 -8.00
N PRO A 200 -13.17 11.32 -6.90
CA PRO A 200 -11.76 11.48 -6.57
C PRO A 200 -11.03 10.15 -6.29
N PHE A 201 -11.74 9.01 -6.21
CA PHE A 201 -11.16 7.67 -6.02
C PHE A 201 -10.84 6.94 -7.34
N ASN A 202 -10.91 7.61 -8.49
CA ASN A 202 -10.42 7.00 -9.72
C ASN A 202 -8.90 6.78 -9.66
N ALA A 203 -8.44 5.74 -10.36
CA ALA A 203 -7.03 5.32 -10.33
C ALA A 203 -6.06 6.42 -10.75
N GLY A 204 -6.43 7.28 -11.71
CA GLY A 204 -5.59 8.39 -12.18
C GLY A 204 -5.25 9.37 -11.06
N MET A 205 -6.26 9.85 -10.34
CA MET A 205 -6.08 10.81 -9.23
C MET A 205 -5.33 10.18 -8.04
N LEU A 206 -5.68 8.94 -7.68
CA LEU A 206 -5.03 8.22 -6.59
C LEU A 206 -3.54 7.98 -6.88
N ASN A 207 -3.22 7.50 -8.08
CA ASN A 207 -1.83 7.26 -8.49
C ASN A 207 -1.03 8.56 -8.62
N GLN A 208 -1.64 9.66 -9.05
CA GLN A 208 -0.96 10.96 -9.09
C GLN A 208 -0.56 11.41 -7.68
N TRP A 209 -1.46 11.34 -6.70
CA TRP A 209 -1.13 11.71 -5.32
C TRP A 209 -0.03 10.83 -4.72
N LEU A 210 -0.06 9.52 -5.00
CA LEU A 210 1.00 8.59 -4.60
C LEU A 210 2.34 8.92 -5.27
N HIS A 211 2.32 9.27 -6.56
CA HIS A 211 3.51 9.69 -7.30
C HIS A 211 4.14 10.93 -6.67
N ASP A 212 3.35 11.96 -6.40
CA ASP A 212 3.82 13.19 -5.77
C ASP A 212 4.37 12.92 -4.36
N THR A 213 3.73 12.02 -3.61
CA THR A 213 4.21 11.58 -2.28
C THR A 213 5.52 10.82 -2.36
N LYS A 214 5.69 9.97 -3.37
CA LYS A 214 6.95 9.25 -3.62
C LYS A 214 8.09 10.24 -3.92
N SER A 215 7.83 11.25 -4.75
CA SER A 215 8.82 12.29 -5.09
C SER A 215 9.23 13.12 -3.88
N GLU A 216 8.28 13.50 -3.03
CA GLU A 216 8.52 14.18 -1.75
C GLU A 216 9.38 13.32 -0.79
N LEU A 217 9.02 12.04 -0.60
CA LEU A 217 9.81 11.11 0.20
C LEU A 217 11.23 10.93 -0.35
N HIS A 218 11.40 10.93 -1.67
CA HIS A 218 12.71 10.82 -2.30
C HIS A 218 13.58 12.05 -2.01
N LEU A 219 13.02 13.26 -2.12
CA LEU A 219 13.71 14.49 -1.75
C LEU A 219 14.17 14.46 -0.30
N LEU A 220 13.26 14.15 0.62
CA LEU A 220 13.58 14.07 2.05
C LEU A 220 14.63 13.02 2.35
N THR A 221 14.54 11.85 1.70
CA THR A 221 15.56 10.79 1.82
C THR A 221 16.93 11.31 1.42
N SER A 222 17.03 12.06 0.32
CA SER A 222 18.30 12.67 -0.11
C SER A 222 18.84 13.68 0.92
N TYR A 223 17.97 14.48 1.53
CA TYR A 223 18.36 15.51 2.48
C TYR A 223 18.81 14.89 3.80
N THR A 224 18.05 13.94 4.35
CA THR A 224 18.42 13.19 5.56
C THR A 224 19.72 12.41 5.37
N LYS A 225 19.96 11.81 4.19
CA LYS A 225 21.24 11.17 3.87
C LYS A 225 22.41 12.16 3.87
N THR A 226 22.18 13.38 3.36
CA THR A 226 23.19 14.43 3.29
C THR A 226 23.55 14.99 4.67
N LEU A 227 22.55 15.11 5.57
CA LEU A 227 22.70 15.63 6.93
C LEU A 227 22.86 14.52 7.97
N LYS A 228 23.50 13.42 7.59
CA LYS A 228 23.65 12.26 8.48
C LYS A 228 24.40 12.66 9.76
N GLY A 229 23.78 12.40 10.90
CA GLY A 229 24.32 12.73 12.23
C GLY A 229 23.63 13.92 12.90
N ILE A 230 22.86 14.71 12.14
CA ILE A 230 22.01 15.78 12.69
C ILE A 230 20.65 15.18 13.08
N LYS A 231 20.22 15.46 14.31
CA LYS A 231 18.97 14.92 14.84
C LYS A 231 17.77 15.66 14.23
N THR A 232 16.73 14.91 13.87
CA THR A 232 15.43 15.47 13.51
C THR A 232 14.56 15.51 14.77
N GLU A 233 14.06 16.70 15.09
CA GLU A 233 13.25 16.95 16.28
C GLU A 233 11.87 17.47 15.86
N ASP A 234 10.85 17.08 16.63
CA ASP A 234 9.54 17.70 16.54
C ASP A 234 9.50 19.04 17.31
N SER A 235 8.32 19.62 17.43
CA SER A 235 8.13 20.90 18.11
C SER A 235 8.51 20.85 19.60
N ASP A 236 8.37 19.71 20.26
CA ASP A 236 8.72 19.56 21.68
C ASP A 236 10.24 19.39 21.84
N GLY A 237 10.87 18.57 20.98
CA GLY A 237 12.33 18.43 20.94
C GLY A 237 13.06 19.73 20.62
N LEU A 238 12.47 20.58 19.78
CA LEU A 238 12.93 21.95 19.52
C LEU A 238 12.95 22.80 20.80
N ILE A 239 11.85 22.80 21.57
CA ILE A 239 11.73 23.58 22.80
C ILE A 239 12.75 23.09 23.84
N ILE A 240 12.91 21.77 23.97
CA ILE A 240 13.91 21.19 24.88
C ILE A 240 15.32 21.67 24.52
N SER A 241 15.67 21.66 23.23
CA SER A 241 16.98 22.13 22.74
C SER A 241 17.21 23.62 23.01
N LEU A 242 16.15 24.43 22.99
CA LEU A 242 16.22 25.87 23.28
C LEU A 242 16.34 26.19 24.78
N LEU A 243 16.00 25.24 25.65
CA LEU A 243 16.04 25.39 27.11
C LEU A 243 17.31 24.79 27.73
N ASP A 244 18.17 24.16 26.94
CA ASP A 244 19.42 23.57 27.40
C ASP A 244 20.41 24.68 27.82
N PRO A 245 20.83 24.75 29.10
CA PRO A 245 21.72 25.80 29.59
C PRO A 245 23.14 25.71 29.02
N ASP A 246 23.52 24.57 28.42
CA ASP A 246 24.85 24.38 27.81
C ASP A 246 24.87 24.79 26.32
N ILE A 247 23.72 25.20 25.75
CA ILE A 247 23.55 25.58 24.35
C ILE A 247 23.26 27.09 24.25
N ASP A 248 24.16 27.83 23.60
CA ASP A 248 24.01 29.27 23.35
C ASP A 248 23.19 29.57 22.08
N VAL A 249 23.33 28.71 21.06
CA VAL A 249 22.73 28.93 19.73
C VAL A 249 22.14 27.63 19.19
N VAL A 250 20.88 27.69 18.75
CA VAL A 250 20.23 26.61 18.00
C VAL A 250 20.05 27.04 16.55
N VAL A 251 20.59 26.25 15.62
CA VAL A 251 20.39 26.44 14.18
C VAL A 251 19.52 25.30 13.67
N CYS A 252 18.35 25.65 13.11
CA CYS A 252 17.33 24.68 12.73
C CYS A 252 17.04 24.75 11.22
N LEU A 253 17.36 23.69 10.48
CA LEU A 253 16.83 23.54 9.12
C LEU A 253 15.39 23.02 9.22
N THR A 254 14.44 23.90 8.94
CA THR A 254 13.02 23.60 9.01
C THR A 254 12.44 23.33 7.63
N PHE A 255 11.77 22.19 7.44
CA PHE A 255 10.90 21.95 6.30
C PHE A 255 9.53 22.59 6.54
N THR A 256 9.23 23.62 5.76
CA THR A 256 8.12 24.54 6.04
C THR A 256 6.80 24.16 5.39
N SER A 257 6.83 23.22 4.44
CA SER A 257 5.67 22.88 3.62
C SER A 257 5.13 21.46 3.82
N LEU A 258 5.75 20.67 4.70
CA LEU A 258 5.32 19.28 4.95
C LEU A 258 4.01 19.18 5.76
N LYS A 259 3.76 20.16 6.64
CA LYS A 259 2.62 20.23 7.55
C LYS A 259 1.35 20.88 6.97
N TYR A 260 1.36 21.23 5.68
CA TYR A 260 0.19 21.84 5.06
C TYR A 260 -0.99 20.86 4.99
N LYS A 261 -2.20 21.39 5.16
CA LYS A 261 -3.43 20.62 4.96
C LYS A 261 -3.47 20.13 3.52
N ASP A 262 -3.55 18.83 3.32
CA ASP A 262 -3.63 18.22 2.00
C ASP A 262 -5.05 18.41 1.41
N PRO A 263 -5.21 19.21 0.33
CA PRO A 263 -6.51 19.47 -0.27
C PRO A 263 -7.15 18.21 -0.81
N TYR A 264 -6.36 17.31 -1.41
CA TYR A 264 -6.88 16.09 -2.02
C TYR A 264 -7.39 15.11 -0.96
N LEU A 265 -6.70 14.96 0.17
CA LEU A 265 -7.22 14.16 1.30
C LEU A 265 -8.52 14.74 1.85
N THR A 266 -8.68 16.07 1.81
CA THR A 266 -9.93 16.72 2.18
C THR A 266 -11.05 16.35 1.20
N THR A 267 -10.78 16.42 -0.10
CA THR A 267 -11.71 16.02 -1.17
C THR A 267 -12.15 14.55 -1.03
N LEU A 268 -11.22 13.64 -0.72
CA LEU A 268 -11.54 12.23 -0.48
C LEU A 268 -12.51 12.07 0.70
N ASN A 269 -12.25 12.74 1.82
CA ASN A 269 -13.10 12.67 3.00
C ASN A 269 -14.48 13.31 2.77
N GLU A 270 -14.54 14.44 2.06
CA GLU A 270 -15.81 15.07 1.67
C GLU A 270 -16.64 14.14 0.77
N PHE A 271 -16.00 13.51 -0.22
CA PHE A 271 -16.65 12.53 -1.07
C PHE A 271 -17.19 11.33 -0.26
N LEU A 272 -16.40 10.80 0.69
CA LEU A 272 -16.83 9.70 1.56
C LEU A 272 -18.05 10.05 2.42
N LYS A 273 -18.21 11.32 2.80
CA LYS A 273 -19.40 11.79 3.54
C LYS A 273 -20.60 11.98 2.63
N SER A 274 -20.40 12.38 1.38
CA SER A 274 -21.48 12.59 0.42
C SER A 274 -21.93 11.30 -0.28
N VAL A 275 -21.07 10.29 -0.37
CA VAL A 275 -21.33 9.12 -1.20
C VAL A 275 -22.39 8.22 -0.57
N THR A 276 -23.60 8.27 -1.13
CA THR A 276 -24.69 7.36 -0.84
C THR A 276 -24.94 6.48 -2.06
N PHE A 277 -24.24 5.34 -2.18
CA PHE A 277 -24.65 4.31 -3.15
C PHE A 277 -26.04 3.71 -2.82
N THR A 278 -26.68 4.16 -1.74
CA THR A 278 -28.00 3.74 -1.27
C THR A 278 -29.14 4.21 -2.16
N GLU A 279 -29.01 5.34 -2.87
CA GLU A 279 -30.08 5.95 -3.68
C GLU A 279 -29.61 6.16 -5.13
N LEU A 280 -29.62 5.10 -5.93
CA LEU A 280 -29.23 5.15 -7.36
C LEU A 280 -30.30 5.79 -8.28
N ASP A 281 -31.30 6.47 -7.72
CA ASP A 281 -32.31 7.25 -8.45
C ASP A 281 -32.02 8.76 -8.48
N GLY A 282 -30.93 9.22 -7.85
CA GLY A 282 -30.52 10.63 -7.84
C GLY A 282 -29.18 10.86 -8.52
N GLU A 283 -29.12 11.84 -9.43
CA GLU A 283 -27.86 12.40 -9.91
C GLU A 283 -26.99 12.79 -8.71
N ASN A 284 -25.95 12.00 -8.43
CA ASN A 284 -24.99 12.33 -7.39
C ASN A 284 -24.19 13.56 -7.86
N LYS A 285 -24.64 14.76 -7.49
CA LYS A 285 -24.03 16.05 -7.87
C LYS A 285 -22.77 16.34 -7.06
N PHE A 286 -21.84 15.38 -7.00
CA PHE A 286 -20.51 15.69 -6.49
C PHE A 286 -19.73 16.42 -7.59
N SER A 287 -19.53 17.73 -7.40
CA SER A 287 -18.65 18.51 -8.25
C SER A 287 -17.25 18.50 -7.65
N LEU A 288 -16.26 18.03 -8.41
CA LEU A 288 -14.85 18.16 -8.06
C LEU A 288 -14.47 19.63 -8.03
N THR A 289 -14.46 20.24 -6.85
CA THR A 289 -14.09 21.65 -6.65
C THR A 289 -12.58 21.86 -6.53
N SER A 290 -11.80 20.78 -6.39
CA SER A 290 -10.40 20.83 -5.96
C SER A 290 -9.49 20.09 -6.95
N SER A 291 -8.38 20.76 -7.30
CA SER A 291 -7.27 20.17 -8.05
C SER A 291 -6.57 19.10 -7.22
N VAL A 292 -6.07 18.03 -7.86
CA VAL A 292 -5.20 17.01 -7.22
C VAL A 292 -3.85 17.60 -6.81
N GLN A 293 -3.55 18.83 -7.24
CA GLN A 293 -2.30 19.48 -6.92
C GLN A 293 -2.09 19.55 -5.42
N LYS A 294 -1.00 18.92 -4.99
CA LYS A 294 -0.50 19.06 -3.63
C LYS A 294 -0.19 20.52 -3.33
N PRO A 295 -0.34 20.93 -2.05
CA PRO A 295 0.03 22.27 -1.61
C PRO A 295 1.57 22.47 -1.63
N PHE A 296 2.32 21.38 -1.75
CA PHE A 296 3.77 21.35 -1.90
C PHE A 296 4.14 20.48 -3.10
N ASN A 297 4.71 21.11 -4.13
CA ASN A 297 5.39 20.41 -5.21
C ASN A 297 6.90 20.61 -5.03
N PRO A 298 7.67 19.54 -4.81
CA PRO A 298 9.12 19.61 -4.70
C PRO A 298 9.77 20.43 -5.83
N HIS A 299 9.28 20.29 -7.07
CA HIS A 299 9.86 20.95 -8.23
C HIS A 299 9.84 22.48 -8.15
N ASP A 300 8.83 23.06 -7.50
CA ASP A 300 8.63 24.51 -7.47
C ASP A 300 9.58 25.22 -6.49
N VAL A 301 10.12 24.47 -5.53
CA VAL A 301 10.94 25.03 -4.43
C VAL A 301 12.29 24.32 -4.25
N THR A 302 12.63 23.38 -5.13
CA THR A 302 13.87 22.58 -5.05
C THR A 302 15.13 23.46 -5.01
N SER A 303 15.18 24.58 -5.73
CA SER A 303 16.36 25.46 -5.76
C SER A 303 16.63 26.11 -4.40
N LYS A 304 15.63 26.78 -3.82
CA LYS A 304 15.71 27.40 -2.49
C LYS A 304 16.01 26.37 -1.41
N MET A 305 15.36 25.21 -1.48
CA MET A 305 15.63 24.11 -0.54
C MET A 305 17.06 23.61 -0.64
N ARG A 306 17.64 23.54 -1.85
CA ARG A 306 19.02 23.09 -2.06
C ARG A 306 20.02 24.11 -1.53
N GLU A 307 19.75 25.39 -1.74
CA GLU A 307 20.56 26.49 -1.21
C GLU A 307 20.59 26.46 0.32
N ASN A 308 19.42 26.40 0.97
CA ASN A 308 19.32 26.29 2.41
C ASN A 308 20.00 25.03 2.95
N LEU A 309 19.83 23.88 2.29
CA LEU A 309 20.56 22.66 2.65
C LEU A 309 22.08 22.86 2.59
N SER A 310 22.58 23.50 1.53
CA SER A 310 24.01 23.76 1.32
C SER A 310 24.57 24.69 2.38
N HIS A 311 23.88 25.79 2.67
CA HIS A 311 24.27 26.75 3.71
C HIS A 311 24.27 26.11 5.09
N PHE A 312 23.18 25.42 5.45
CA PHE A 312 23.07 24.72 6.73
C PHE A 312 24.17 23.67 6.91
N ARG A 313 24.39 22.85 5.88
CA ARG A 313 25.45 21.83 5.90
C ARG A 313 26.82 22.46 6.10
N SER A 314 27.17 23.45 5.28
CA SER A 314 28.48 24.10 5.35
C SER A 314 28.72 24.74 6.71
N PHE A 315 27.69 25.37 7.29
CA PHE A 315 27.76 25.95 8.63
C PHE A 315 27.90 24.87 9.72
N SER A 316 27.17 23.75 9.60
CA SER A 316 27.29 22.62 10.54
C SER A 316 28.66 21.95 10.50
N GLU A 317 29.24 21.76 9.32
CA GLU A 317 30.55 21.13 9.15
C GLU A 317 31.68 22.04 9.65
N ALA A 318 31.55 23.36 9.48
CA ALA A 318 32.51 24.34 9.98
C ALA A 318 32.52 24.47 11.51
N ASN A 319 31.41 24.16 12.18
CA ASN A 319 31.24 24.31 13.63
C ASN A 319 31.06 22.97 14.37
N LYS A 320 31.47 21.86 13.77
CA LYS A 320 31.26 20.50 14.32
C LYS A 320 31.87 20.26 15.72
N ASP A 321 32.92 21.02 16.06
CA ASP A 321 33.66 20.89 17.33
C ASP A 321 33.17 21.89 18.39
N GLU A 322 32.29 22.83 18.01
CA GLU A 322 31.68 23.80 18.92
C GLU A 322 30.49 23.18 19.64
N LYS A 323 30.56 23.14 20.97
CA LYS A 323 29.56 22.46 21.80
C LYS A 323 28.39 23.36 22.17
N THR A 324 28.56 24.68 22.07
CA THR A 324 27.52 25.66 22.39
C THR A 324 26.54 25.87 21.24
N ILE A 325 26.82 25.35 20.04
CA ILE A 325 25.95 25.43 18.88
C ILE A 325 25.28 24.08 18.63
N HIS A 326 23.95 24.04 18.70
CA HIS A 326 23.16 22.86 18.41
C HIS A 326 22.53 22.93 17.02
N PHE A 327 22.71 21.87 16.23
CA PHE A 327 22.16 21.74 14.88
C PHE A 327 21.04 20.72 14.87
N ILE A 328 19.89 21.11 14.33
CA ILE A 328 18.70 20.26 14.27
C ILE A 328 17.94 20.42 12.96
N ILE A 329 17.14 19.42 12.64
CA ILE A 329 16.19 19.42 11.53
C ILE A 329 14.79 19.39 12.13
N SER A 330 13.86 20.18 11.61
CA SER A 330 12.46 20.12 12.06
C SER A 330 11.45 20.33 10.93
N THR A 331 10.18 20.23 11.30
CA THR A 331 9.01 20.43 10.45
C THR A 331 8.07 21.42 11.12
N ILE A 332 8.05 22.67 10.64
CA ILE A 332 7.20 23.75 11.18
C ILE A 332 6.58 24.46 9.98
N SER A 333 5.26 24.55 9.92
CA SER A 333 4.58 25.25 8.82
C SER A 333 4.97 26.71 8.74
N ASP A 334 5.40 27.17 7.56
CA ASP A 334 5.52 28.61 7.26
C ASP A 334 5.20 28.87 5.78
N SER A 335 4.00 29.43 5.55
CA SER A 335 3.53 29.82 4.22
C SER A 335 4.34 30.96 3.58
N SER A 336 5.05 31.75 4.37
CA SER A 336 5.86 32.87 3.90
C SER A 336 7.18 32.41 3.29
N ASN A 337 7.67 31.23 3.70
CA ASN A 337 8.92 30.64 3.22
C ASN A 337 8.68 29.20 2.75
N PRO A 338 8.06 28.97 1.57
CA PRO A 338 7.76 27.62 1.11
C PRO A 338 9.03 26.79 0.85
N GLY A 339 8.93 25.47 1.09
CA GLY A 339 10.01 24.50 0.97
C GLY A 339 10.76 24.27 2.28
N SER A 340 11.73 25.13 2.55
CA SER A 340 12.52 25.07 3.79
C SER A 340 13.09 26.44 4.17
N SER A 341 13.37 26.64 5.45
CA SER A 341 14.14 27.77 5.98
C SER A 341 15.21 27.30 6.96
N ILE A 342 16.25 28.10 7.14
CA ILE A 342 17.12 28.08 8.31
C ILE A 342 16.66 29.22 9.23
#